data_AF-A0A239EFS6-F1
#
_entry.id   AF-A0A239EFS6-F1
#
_cell.length_a   1.000
_cell.length_b   1.000
_cell.length_c   1.000
_cell.angle_alpha   90.00
_cell.angle_beta   90.00
_cell.angle_gamma   90.00
#
_symmetry.space_group_name_H-M   'P 1'
#
loop_
_entity.id
_entity.type
_entity.pdbx_description
1 polymer ?
#
loop_
_entity_poly.entity_id
_entity_poly.type
_entity_poly.pdbx_seq_one_letter_code
_entity_poly.pdbx_strand_id
1 'polypeptide(L)' 'MLNFFRKPRIESLRRQYDSLMHEAYILAKSNPEQSMKKQQEAIDLQRQILDKIDKGRL' A
#
# COMPACT_ATOMS: atom_id res chain seq x y z
N MET A 1 -14.12 -24.17 -12.55
CA MET A 1 -14.35 -23.11 -11.54
C MET A 1 -13.04 -22.83 -10.79
N LEU A 2 -12.14 -22.02 -11.35
CA LEU A 2 -10.89 -21.66 -10.68
C LEU A 2 -10.65 -20.17 -10.92
N ASN A 3 -10.85 -19.34 -9.90
CA ASN A 3 -10.28 -17.98 -9.77
C ASN A 3 -10.53 -17.36 -8.38
N PHE A 4 -10.57 -18.17 -7.31
CA PHE A 4 -10.91 -17.67 -5.96
C PHE A 4 -9.70 -17.27 -5.09
N PHE A 5 -8.46 -17.55 -5.51
CA PHE A 5 -7.27 -17.39 -4.66
C PHE A 5 -6.42 -16.13 -4.92
N ARG A 6 -6.76 -15.30 -5.92
CA ARG A 6 -5.91 -14.17 -6.34
C ARG A 6 -6.29 -12.79 -5.79
N LYS A 7 -7.55 -12.61 -5.36
CA LYS A 7 -8.04 -11.39 -4.67
C LYS A 7 -7.40 -11.09 -3.29
N PRO A 8 -7.07 -12.07 -2.42
CA PRO A 8 -6.63 -11.75 -1.05
C PRO A 8 -5.30 -11.01 -1.00
N ARG A 9 -4.43 -11.18 -2.01
CA ARG A 9 -3.09 -10.57 -2.02
C ARG A 9 -3.09 -9.10 -2.40
N ILE A 10 -4.04 -8.63 -3.20
CA ILE A 10 -4.15 -7.20 -3.53
C ILE A 10 -4.86 -6.47 -2.40
N GLU A 11 -5.87 -7.08 -1.78
CA GLU A 11 -6.52 -6.52 -0.60
C GLU A 11 -5.56 -6.34 0.58
N SER A 12 -4.66 -7.29 0.81
CA SER A 12 -3.65 -7.14 1.86
C SER A 12 -2.69 -5.98 1.58
N LEU A 13 -2.25 -5.79 0.34
CA LEU A 13 -1.41 -4.65 -0.06
C LEU A 13 -2.17 -3.32 0.07
N ARG A 14 -3.46 -3.28 -0.27
CA ARG A 14 -4.30 -2.09 -0.07
C ARG A 14 -4.43 -1.73 1.41
N ARG A 15 -4.68 -2.72 2.28
CA ARG A 15 -4.72 -2.49 3.74
C ARG A 15 -3.40 -1.97 4.29
N GLN A 16 -2.28 -2.50 3.79
CA GLN A 16 -0.95 -2.00 4.18
C GLN A 16 -0.73 -0.55 3.74
N TYR A 17 -1.17 -0.18 2.53
CA TYR A 17 -1.13 1.20 2.05
C TYR A 17 -1.93 2.13 2.98
N ASP A 18 -3.16 1.74 3.32
CA ASP A 18 -4.02 2.54 4.19
C ASP A 18 -3.41 2.72 5.59
N SER A 19 -2.77 1.67 6.14
CA SER A 19 -2.05 1.73 7.41
C SER A 19 -0.89 2.74 7.36
N LEU A 20 -0.06 2.68 6.32
CA LEU A 20 1.08 3.58 6.16
C LEU A 20 0.63 5.04 6.03
N MET A 21 -0.44 5.30 5.28
CA MET A 21 -1.01 6.64 5.15
C MET A 21 -1.58 7.16 6.47
N HIS A 22 -2.21 6.29 7.26
CA HIS A 22 -2.71 6.64 8.59
C HIS A 22 -1.57 6.95 9.57
N GLU A 23 -0.54 6.11 9.62
CA GLU A 23 0.67 6.35 10.42
C GLU A 23 1.36 7.66 10.02
N ALA A 24 1.50 7.91 8.72
CA ALA A 24 2.06 9.15 8.20
C ALA A 24 1.26 10.37 8.67
N TYR A 25 -0.08 10.30 8.64
CA TYR A 25 -0.95 11.37 9.10
C TYR A 25 -0.78 11.66 10.59
N ILE A 26 -0.72 10.62 11.43
CA ILE A 26 -0.47 10.76 12.87
C ILE A 26 0.88 11.43 13.12
N LEU A 27 1.92 11.01 12.40
CA LEU A 27 3.28 11.51 12.55
C LEU A 27 3.49 12.92 11.95
N ALA A 28 2.60 13.40 11.09
CA ALA A 28 2.80 14.64 10.33
C ALA A 28 3.08 15.86 11.21
N LYS A 29 2.51 15.91 12.41
CA LYS A 29 2.70 17.03 13.36
C LYS A 29 3.81 16.80 14.37
N SER A 30 4.00 15.56 14.84
CA SER A 30 4.93 15.24 15.92
C SER A 30 6.32 14.81 15.41
N ASN A 31 6.38 14.20 14.23
CA ASN A 31 7.62 13.74 13.61
C ASN A 31 7.50 13.77 12.07
N PRO A 32 7.66 14.95 11.45
CA PRO A 32 7.45 15.12 10.01
C PRO A 32 8.43 14.30 9.17
N GLU A 33 9.66 14.04 9.66
CA GLU A 33 10.62 13.20 8.93
C GLU A 33 10.15 11.75 8.83
N GLN A 34 9.67 11.17 9.93
CA GLN A 34 9.08 9.83 9.89
C GLN A 34 7.77 9.79 9.10
N SER A 35 6.96 10.85 9.16
CA SER A 35 5.77 10.98 8.31
C SER A 35 6.13 10.88 6.82
N MET A 36 7.15 11.63 6.39
CA MET A 36 7.61 11.59 5.00
C MET A 36 8.15 10.21 4.60
N LYS A 37 8.87 9.51 5.48
CA LYS A 37 9.32 8.12 5.24
C LYS A 37 8.13 7.19 5.02
N LYS A 38 7.11 7.27 5.87
CA LYS A 38 5.88 6.46 5.75
C LYS A 38 5.10 6.77 4.47
N GLN A 39 5.04 8.03 4.06
CA GLN A 39 4.43 8.41 2.77
C GLN A 39 5.21 7.82 1.59
N GLN A 40 6.54 7.86 1.65
CA GLN A 40 7.37 7.26 0.60
C GLN A 40 7.15 5.73 0.51
N GLU A 41 7.10 5.03 1.65
CA GLU A 41 6.75 3.60 1.70
C GLU A 41 5.37 3.33 1.09
N ALA A 42 4.37 4.17 1.37
CA ALA A 42 3.03 4.05 0.80
C ALA A 42 3.03 4.23 -0.73
N ILE A 43 3.77 5.21 -1.25
CA ILE A 43 3.92 5.45 -2.69
C ILE A 43 4.56 4.24 -3.38
N ASP A 44 5.61 3.67 -2.80
CA ASP A 44 6.28 2.51 -3.39
C ASP A 44 5.39 1.26 -3.35
N LEU A 45 4.56 1.10 -2.32
CA LEU A 45 3.56 0.05 -2.26
C LEU A 45 2.46 0.25 -3.31
N GLN A 46 2.01 1.49 -3.53
CA GLN A 46 1.03 1.81 -4.56
C GLN A 46 1.54 1.44 -5.96
N ARG A 47 2.81 1.72 -6.25
CA ARG A 47 3.46 1.30 -7.50
C ARG A 47 3.44 -0.22 -7.68
N GLN A 48 3.70 -0.98 -6.62
CA GLN A 48 3.63 -2.45 -6.67
C GLN A 48 2.21 -2.96 -6.91
N ILE A 49 1.19 -2.31 -6.34
CA ILE A 49 -0.22 -2.66 -6.58
C ILE A 49 -0.55 -2.43 -8.06
N LEU A 50 -0.17 -1.28 -8.61
CA LEU A 50 -0.38 -0.93 -10.02
C LEU A 50 0.33 -1.91 -10.96
N ASP A 51 1.59 -2.26 -10.68
CA ASP A 51 2.36 -3.24 -11.47
C ASP A 51 1.70 -4.63 -11.49
N LYS A 52 1.10 -5.06 -10.38
CA LYS A 52 0.39 -6.33 -10.28
C LYS A 52 -0.92 -6.34 -11.06
N ILE A 53 -1.62 -5.21 -11.08
CA ILE A 53 -2.85 -5.02 -11.86
C ILE A 53 -2.51 -5.01 -13.36
N ASP A 54 -1.52 -4.23 -13.77
CA ASP A 54 -1.14 -4.03 -15.17
C ASP A 54 -0.60 -5.31 -15.81
N LYS A 55 0.25 -6.07 -15.11
CA LYS A 55 0.81 -7.32 -15.63
C LYS A 55 -0.18 -8.47 -15.76
N GLY A 56 -1.46 -8.25 -15.47
CA GLY A 56 -2.46 -9.33 -15.47
C GLY A 56 -2.02 -10.51 -14.60
N ARG A 57 -1.20 -10.27 -13.55
CA ARG A 57 -0.86 -11.26 -12.52
C ARG A 57 -2.05 -11.46 -11.56
N LEU A 58 -3.24 -11.43 -12.16
CA LEU A 58 -4.60 -11.50 -11.69
C LEU A 58 -5.23 -12.80 -12.18
#